data_AF-A0A3M2BT86-F1
#
_entry.id   AF-A0A3M2BT86-F1
#
_cell.length_a   1.000
_cell.length_b   1.000
_cell.length_c   1.000
_cell.angle_alpha   90.00
_cell.angle_beta   90.00
_cell.angle_gamma   90.00
#
_symmetry.space_group_name_H-M   'P 1'
#
loop_
_entity.id
_entity.type
_entity.pdbx_description
1 polymer ?
#
loop_
_entity_poly.entity_id
_entity_poly.type
_entity_poly.pdbx_seq_one_letter_code
_entity_poly.pdbx_strand_id
1 'polypeptide(L)'
;MSAIVDQSDERNTATITQDDGEGLLATVLQDSVDATAAVTQNQGLDNEAWISQQDEYSATHHNTATITQEQGENNLAKILQDGGVHNTAVIAQYQGSGNTADIMQMGGEHNTATITQY
;
A
#
# COMPACT_ATOMS: atom_id res chain seq x y z
N MET A 1 9.51 14.42 -3.65
CA MET A 1 8.14 13.89 -3.72
C MET A 1 8.00 13.14 -5.04
N SER A 2 7.95 11.82 -4.98
CA SER A 2 7.73 10.96 -6.13
C SER A 2 6.60 9.99 -5.78
N ALA A 3 5.60 9.95 -6.65
CA ALA A 3 4.48 9.03 -6.58
C ALA A 3 4.47 8.26 -7.91
N ILE A 4 4.57 6.95 -7.85
CA ILE A 4 4.50 6.06 -9.00
C ILE A 4 3.27 5.18 -8.81
N VAL A 5 2.37 5.24 -9.79
CA VAL A 5 1.24 4.33 -9.90
C VAL A 5 1.39 3.61 -11.23
N ASP A 6 1.47 2.29 -11.18
CA ASP A 6 1.43 1.41 -12.35
C ASP A 6 0.22 0.49 -12.22
N GLN A 7 -0.61 0.46 -13.25
CA GLN A 7 -1.87 -0.27 -13.31
C GLN A 7 -1.93 -0.98 -14.65
N SER A 8 -1.78 -2.30 -14.66
CA SER A 8 -1.76 -3.08 -15.91
C SER A 8 -3.10 -3.74 -16.25
N ASP A 9 -4.01 -3.85 -15.28
CA ASP A 9 -5.31 -4.52 -15.40
C ASP A 9 -6.55 -3.60 -15.27
N GLU A 10 -7.73 -4.12 -15.57
CA GLU A 10 -8.98 -3.35 -15.62
C GLU A 10 -9.51 -2.92 -14.24
N ARG A 11 -10.11 -1.72 -14.16
CA ARG A 11 -10.87 -1.19 -13.01
C ARG A 11 -10.06 -0.99 -11.71
N ASN A 12 -8.76 -0.85 -11.84
CA ASN A 12 -7.89 -0.50 -10.72
C ASN A 12 -8.06 0.95 -10.25
N THR A 13 -8.12 1.14 -8.95
CA THR A 13 -8.12 2.47 -8.30
C THR A 13 -6.91 2.59 -7.40
N ALA A 14 -5.96 3.45 -7.77
CA ALA A 14 -4.82 3.83 -6.92
C ALA A 14 -4.92 5.30 -6.55
N THR A 15 -4.80 5.60 -5.26
CA THR A 15 -4.71 6.98 -4.75
C THR A 15 -3.42 7.13 -3.96
N ILE A 16 -2.61 8.13 -4.31
CA ILE A 16 -1.45 8.52 -3.53
C ILE A 16 -1.66 9.96 -3.08
N THR A 17 -1.59 10.21 -1.78
CA THR A 17 -1.62 11.54 -1.16
C THR A 17 -0.33 11.73 -0.38
N GLN A 18 0.44 12.77 -0.71
CA GLN A 18 1.72 13.10 -0.10
C GLN A 18 1.68 14.59 0.29
N ASP A 19 1.50 14.89 1.58
CA ASP A 19 1.42 16.26 2.09
C ASP A 19 2.66 16.59 2.95
N ASP A 20 3.26 17.75 2.68
CA ASP A 20 4.39 18.37 3.42
C ASP A 20 5.46 17.40 3.94
N GLY A 21 6.33 16.91 3.04
CA GLY A 21 7.49 16.10 3.41
C GLY A 21 8.61 16.16 2.38
N GLU A 22 9.87 16.21 2.84
CA GLU A 22 11.03 15.97 1.98
C GLU A 22 11.17 14.45 1.76
N GLY A 23 11.56 14.02 0.55
CA GLY A 23 11.89 12.61 0.30
C GLY A 23 10.74 11.59 0.23
N LEU A 24 9.47 12.01 0.28
CA LEU A 24 8.33 11.08 0.16
C LEU A 24 8.37 10.27 -1.14
N LEU A 25 8.45 8.93 -1.03
CA LEU A 25 8.36 7.97 -2.12
C LEU A 25 7.17 7.03 -1.88
N ALA A 26 6.24 7.01 -2.83
CA ALA A 26 5.12 6.08 -2.82
C ALA A 26 5.07 5.35 -4.17
N THR A 27 5.07 4.03 -4.13
CA THR A 27 4.91 3.17 -5.30
C THR A 27 3.69 2.29 -5.13
N VAL A 28 2.80 2.28 -6.11
CA VAL A 28 1.64 1.42 -6.18
C VAL A 28 1.71 0.67 -7.51
N LEU A 29 1.74 -0.67 -7.44
CA LEU A 29 1.69 -1.57 -8.60
C LEU A 29 0.43 -2.43 -8.49
N GLN A 30 -0.47 -2.31 -9.46
CA GLN A 30 -1.73 -3.06 -9.52
C GLN A 30 -1.81 -3.85 -10.83
N ASP A 31 -1.46 -5.12 -10.73
CA ASP A 31 -1.52 -6.12 -11.79
C ASP A 31 -2.62 -7.14 -11.47
N SER A 32 -3.79 -6.66 -11.05
CA SER A 32 -4.99 -7.46 -10.79
C SER A 32 -6.24 -6.66 -11.17
N VAL A 33 -7.42 -7.29 -11.35
CA VAL A 33 -8.65 -6.62 -11.79
C VAL A 33 -9.51 -6.15 -10.60
N ASP A 34 -9.98 -4.89 -10.60
CA ASP A 34 -10.75 -4.24 -9.50
C ASP A 34 -9.97 -3.98 -8.19
N ALA A 35 -8.65 -3.88 -8.25
CA ALA A 35 -7.87 -3.63 -7.04
C ALA A 35 -7.92 -2.16 -6.60
N THR A 36 -7.98 -1.95 -5.29
CA THR A 36 -7.93 -0.63 -4.66
C THR A 36 -6.65 -0.50 -3.83
N ALA A 37 -5.87 0.54 -4.11
CA ALA A 37 -4.67 0.88 -3.38
C ALA A 37 -4.72 2.35 -2.91
N ALA A 38 -4.38 2.60 -1.66
CA ALA A 38 -4.30 3.93 -1.10
C ALA A 38 -2.98 4.11 -0.33
N VAL A 39 -2.22 5.15 -0.66
CA VAL A 39 -1.05 5.55 0.11
C VAL A 39 -1.24 6.99 0.57
N THR A 40 -1.16 7.22 1.87
CA THR A 40 -1.19 8.55 2.47
C THR A 40 0.07 8.76 3.29
N GLN A 41 0.88 9.75 2.92
CA GLN A 41 2.09 10.14 3.65
C GLN A 41 1.99 11.62 4.01
N ASN A 42 1.73 11.94 5.28
CA ASN A 42 1.54 13.31 5.75
C ASN A 42 2.64 13.71 6.73
N GLN A 43 3.27 14.87 6.52
CA GLN A 43 4.18 15.50 7.49
C GLN A 43 5.38 14.64 7.89
N GLY A 44 5.91 13.84 6.97
CA GLY A 44 7.04 12.96 7.24
C GLY A 44 8.25 13.24 6.36
N LEU A 45 9.44 13.15 6.94
CA LEU A 45 10.71 13.22 6.20
C LEU A 45 11.09 11.79 5.75
N ASP A 46 11.40 11.61 4.47
CA ASP A 46 11.92 10.37 3.86
C ASP A 46 11.04 9.11 4.08
N ASN A 47 9.71 9.22 4.08
CA ASN A 47 8.84 8.04 4.15
C ASN A 47 8.77 7.31 2.79
N GLU A 48 8.89 5.98 2.84
CA GLU A 48 8.76 5.08 1.70
C GLU A 48 7.57 4.13 1.88
N ALA A 49 6.67 4.13 0.91
CA ALA A 49 5.49 3.29 0.87
C ALA A 49 5.43 2.49 -0.43
N TRP A 50 5.20 1.18 -0.32
CA TRP A 50 5.07 0.29 -1.46
C TRP A 50 3.79 -0.54 -1.34
N ILE A 51 2.92 -0.48 -2.34
CA ILE A 51 1.80 -1.42 -2.51
C ILE A 51 2.02 -2.21 -3.80
N SER A 52 1.92 -3.54 -3.74
CA SER A 52 1.86 -4.40 -4.90
C SER A 52 0.70 -5.39 -4.76
N GLN A 53 -0.20 -5.36 -5.74
CA GLN A 53 -1.34 -6.24 -5.84
C GLN A 53 -1.22 -6.98 -7.18
N GLN A 54 -0.59 -8.15 -7.15
CA GLN A 54 -0.33 -8.96 -8.35
C GLN A 54 -1.29 -10.15 -8.37
N ASP A 55 -1.80 -10.49 -9.54
CA ASP A 55 -2.50 -11.75 -9.74
C ASP A 55 -2.19 -12.35 -11.13
N GLU A 56 -2.01 -13.66 -11.17
CA GLU A 56 -1.73 -14.42 -12.40
C GLU A 56 -3.03 -14.99 -13.02
N TYR A 57 -4.13 -15.05 -12.25
CA TYR A 57 -5.34 -15.76 -12.67
C TYR A 57 -6.65 -15.09 -12.20
N SER A 58 -7.42 -14.57 -13.16
CA SER A 58 -8.90 -14.44 -13.14
C SER A 58 -9.49 -13.04 -12.91
N ALA A 59 -10.66 -12.84 -13.52
CA ALA A 59 -11.23 -11.57 -13.92
C ALA A 59 -12.06 -10.83 -12.84
N THR A 60 -11.88 -11.14 -11.54
CA THR A 60 -12.68 -10.54 -10.45
C THR A 60 -11.91 -10.56 -9.10
N HIS A 61 -11.03 -9.59 -8.83
CA HIS A 61 -10.23 -9.56 -7.59
C HIS A 61 -10.22 -8.20 -6.89
N HIS A 62 -11.19 -7.98 -6.00
CA HIS A 62 -11.28 -6.75 -5.20
C HIS A 62 -10.28 -6.73 -4.03
N ASN A 63 -8.98 -6.71 -4.29
CA ASN A 63 -7.99 -6.55 -3.22
C ASN A 63 -7.90 -5.08 -2.79
N THR A 64 -7.87 -4.84 -1.48
CA THR A 64 -7.73 -3.50 -0.91
C THR A 64 -6.45 -3.42 -0.10
N ALA A 65 -5.60 -2.46 -0.44
CA ALA A 65 -4.35 -2.18 0.25
C ALA A 65 -4.29 -0.69 0.66
N THR A 66 -4.02 -0.41 1.93
CA THR A 66 -3.88 0.96 2.42
C THR A 66 -2.62 1.12 3.26
N ILE A 67 -1.78 2.09 2.92
CA ILE A 67 -0.66 2.53 3.74
C ILE A 67 -0.92 3.97 4.20
N THR A 68 -0.87 4.20 5.50
CA THR A 68 -0.94 5.53 6.11
C THR A 68 0.31 5.75 6.95
N GLN A 69 1.09 6.79 6.64
CA GLN A 69 2.27 7.22 7.39
C GLN A 69 2.08 8.69 7.77
N GLU A 70 1.83 8.98 9.04
CA GLU A 70 1.53 10.33 9.53
C GLU A 70 2.55 10.79 10.57
N GLN A 71 3.11 11.98 10.37
CA GLN A 71 4.01 12.66 11.33
C GLN A 71 5.24 11.85 11.75
N GLY A 72 5.65 10.87 10.95
CA GLY A 72 6.80 10.01 11.22
C GLY A 72 7.91 10.22 10.21
N GLU A 73 9.15 9.94 10.61
CA GLU A 73 10.37 10.14 9.81
C GLU A 73 11.01 8.80 9.45
N ASN A 74 11.48 8.64 8.20
CA ASN A 74 12.16 7.44 7.72
C ASN A 74 11.35 6.14 7.90
N ASN A 75 10.03 6.19 7.75
CA ASN A 75 9.21 5.00 7.86
C ASN A 75 9.14 4.23 6.54
N LEU A 76 9.27 2.90 6.63
CA LEU A 76 9.12 1.98 5.51
C LEU A 76 7.86 1.14 5.70
N ALA A 77 6.96 1.20 4.73
CA ALA A 77 5.75 0.39 4.71
C ALA A 77 5.63 -0.36 3.38
N LYS A 78 5.36 -1.66 3.44
CA LYS A 78 5.16 -2.49 2.26
C LYS A 78 3.92 -3.37 2.41
N ILE A 79 3.07 -3.38 1.40
CA ILE A 79 1.97 -4.32 1.25
C ILE A 79 2.19 -5.11 -0.04
N LEU A 80 2.21 -6.44 0.07
CA LEU A 80 2.16 -7.37 -1.06
C LEU A 80 0.91 -8.26 -0.91
N GLN A 81 0.02 -8.20 -1.88
CA GLN A 81 -1.11 -9.12 -2.03
C GLN A 81 -0.94 -9.86 -3.35
N ASP A 82 -0.72 -11.17 -3.28
CA ASP A 82 -0.40 -12.01 -4.44
C ASP A 82 -1.39 -13.17 -4.55
N GLY A 83 -2.11 -13.27 -5.67
CA GLY A 83 -2.94 -14.43 -6.03
C GLY A 83 -4.16 -14.72 -5.14
N GLY A 84 -4.67 -13.74 -4.39
CA GLY A 84 -5.84 -13.89 -3.52
C GLY A 84 -6.99 -12.94 -3.85
N VAL A 85 -8.20 -13.26 -3.38
CA VAL A 85 -9.45 -12.56 -3.72
C VAL A 85 -10.03 -11.83 -2.52
N HIS A 86 -10.46 -10.58 -2.67
CA HIS A 86 -11.09 -9.81 -1.58
C HIS A 86 -10.22 -9.65 -0.33
N ASN A 87 -8.90 -9.67 -0.49
CA ASN A 87 -7.98 -9.49 0.63
C ASN A 87 -7.89 -8.02 1.02
N THR A 88 -7.84 -7.73 2.31
CA THR A 88 -7.65 -6.40 2.87
C THR A 88 -6.34 -6.33 3.66
N ALA A 89 -5.47 -5.40 3.30
CA ALA A 89 -4.21 -5.14 3.98
C ALA A 89 -4.13 -3.65 4.37
N VAL A 90 -3.82 -3.37 5.63
CA VAL A 90 -3.71 -1.99 6.13
C VAL A 90 -2.45 -1.82 6.97
N ILE A 91 -1.60 -0.87 6.61
CA ILE A 91 -0.48 -0.40 7.43
C ILE A 91 -0.77 1.02 7.87
N ALA A 92 -0.69 1.29 9.17
CA ALA A 92 -0.80 2.62 9.74
C ALA A 92 0.40 2.88 10.67
N GLN A 93 1.23 3.86 10.35
CA GLN A 93 2.39 4.28 11.14
C GLN A 93 2.20 5.75 11.53
N TYR A 94 2.15 6.03 12.83
CA TYR A 94 1.92 7.38 13.38
C TYR A 94 3.11 7.82 14.21
N GLN A 95 3.63 9.04 14.05
CA GLN A 95 4.61 9.69 14.94
C GLN A 95 5.95 8.96 15.20
N GLY A 96 6.13 7.73 14.69
CA GLY A 96 7.33 6.95 14.87
C GLY A 96 8.41 7.29 13.84
N SER A 97 9.66 7.05 14.24
CA SER A 97 10.84 7.21 13.40
C SER A 97 11.48 5.86 13.13
N GLY A 98 11.75 5.54 11.85
CA GLY A 98 12.37 4.28 11.47
C GLY A 98 11.46 3.05 11.59
N ASN A 99 10.14 3.22 11.62
CA ASN A 99 9.21 2.11 11.68
C ASN A 99 9.24 1.33 10.35
N THR A 100 9.38 0.00 10.46
CA THR A 100 9.27 -0.92 9.32
C THR A 100 8.03 -1.78 9.50
N ALA A 101 7.14 -1.77 8.50
CA ALA A 101 5.94 -2.59 8.44
C ALA A 101 5.85 -3.30 7.10
N ASP A 102 5.59 -4.61 7.14
CA ASP A 102 5.41 -5.44 5.94
C ASP A 102 4.18 -6.33 6.13
N ILE A 103 3.23 -6.25 5.20
CA ILE A 103 2.11 -7.17 5.08
C ILE A 103 2.28 -7.95 3.78
N MET A 104 2.34 -9.27 3.91
CA MET A 104 2.32 -10.20 2.79
C MET A 104 1.09 -11.12 2.91
N GLN A 105 0.21 -11.08 1.91
CA GLN A 105 -0.94 -11.99 1.78
C GLN A 105 -0.79 -12.77 0.47
N MET A 106 -0.47 -14.06 0.57
CA MET A 106 -0.34 -14.96 -0.59
C MET A 106 -1.56 -15.89 -0.65
N GLY A 107 -2.30 -15.84 -1.77
CA GLY A 107 -3.48 -16.65 -1.99
C GLY A 107 -4.64 -16.38 -1.04
N GLY A 108 -5.66 -17.24 -1.14
CA GLY A 108 -6.82 -17.23 -0.24
C GLY A 108 -7.84 -16.14 -0.55
N GLU A 109 -8.98 -16.22 0.13
CA GLU A 109 -10.09 -15.29 -0.04
C GLU A 109 -10.40 -14.60 1.29
N HIS A 110 -10.73 -13.30 1.24
CA HIS A 110 -11.17 -12.52 2.40
C HIS A 110 -10.18 -12.44 3.58
N ASN A 111 -8.87 -12.51 3.31
CA ASN A 111 -7.87 -12.34 4.36
C ASN A 111 -7.79 -10.87 4.80
N THR A 112 -7.70 -10.64 6.11
CA THR A 112 -7.47 -9.30 6.67
C THR A 112 -6.16 -9.28 7.44
N ALA A 113 -5.28 -8.32 7.11
CA ALA A 113 -4.05 -8.06 7.83
C ALA A 113 -3.95 -6.57 8.15
N THR A 114 -3.56 -6.26 9.38
CA THR A 114 -3.43 -4.88 9.84
C THR A 114 -2.19 -4.73 10.71
N ILE A 115 -1.36 -3.74 10.38
CA ILE A 115 -0.23 -3.30 11.20
C ILE A 115 -0.50 -1.87 11.63
N THR A 116 -0.43 -1.62 12.94
CA THR A 116 -0.48 -0.27 13.49
C THR A 116 0.74 -0.06 14.38
N GLN A 117 1.53 0.97 14.10
CA GLN A 117 2.75 1.31 14.84
C GLN A 117 2.73 2.81 15.19
N TYR A 118 3.33 3.15 16.34
CA TYR A 118 3.44 4.50 16.90
C TYR A 118 4.91 4.95 16.98
#